data_AF-A0A4Q5RNT8-F1
#
_entry.id   AF-A0A4Q5RNT8-F1
#
_cell.length_a   1.000
_cell.length_b   1.000
_cell.length_c   1.000
_cell.angle_alpha   90.00
_cell.angle_beta   90.00
_cell.angle_gamma   90.00
#
_symmetry.space_group_name_H-M   'P 1'
#
loop_
_entity.id
_entity.type
_entity.pdbx_description
1 polymer ?
#
loop_
_entity_poly.entity_id
_entity_poly.type
_entity_poly.pdbx_seq_one_letter_code
_entity_poly.pdbx_strand_id
1 'polypeptide(L)'
;HIACPDKKSGCKRLNMFLRWMVRNDKNGVDFGLWKNISPAQLICPIDLHVARVAKRFNMLSRPNSDWQAALELTAYLRKFDNMDPVKYDFALFTLGAVERF
;
A
#
# COMPACT_ATOMS: atom_id res chain seq x y z
N HIS A 1 -19.40 7.92 -6.89
CA HIS A 1 -18.44 7.15 -7.72
C HIS A 1 -17.50 6.37 -6.79
N ILE A 2 -17.57 5.03 -6.77
CA ILE A 2 -16.67 4.17 -5.99
C ILE A 2 -15.55 3.69 -6.92
N ALA A 3 -14.29 3.80 -6.48
CA ALA A 3 -13.14 3.30 -7.26
C ALA A 3 -13.24 1.78 -7.40
N CYS A 4 -13.06 1.26 -8.63
CA CYS A 4 -13.19 -0.16 -8.92
C CYS A 4 -11.92 -0.67 -9.64
N PRO A 5 -11.34 -1.81 -9.20
CA PRO A 5 -10.21 -2.43 -9.89
C PRO A 5 -10.50 -2.74 -11.37
N ASP A 6 -11.74 -3.13 -11.69
CA ASP A 6 -12.16 -3.46 -13.07
C ASP A 6 -12.06 -2.26 -14.02
N LYS A 7 -12.11 -1.05 -13.48
CA LYS A 7 -11.89 0.21 -14.21
C LYS A 7 -10.41 0.65 -14.21
N LYS A 8 -9.48 -0.26 -13.92
CA LYS A 8 -8.03 -0.04 -13.81
C LYS A 8 -7.62 1.00 -12.76
N SER A 9 -8.48 1.28 -11.79
CA SER A 9 -8.13 2.15 -10.68
C SER A 9 -7.20 1.44 -9.71
N GLY A 10 -6.14 2.09 -9.24
CA GLY A 10 -5.29 1.57 -8.16
C GLY A 10 -6.00 1.46 -6.80
N CYS A 11 -7.27 1.90 -6.70
CA CYS A 11 -8.10 1.81 -5.49
C CYS A 11 -7.44 2.35 -4.21
N LYS A 12 -6.50 3.31 -4.33
CA LYS A 12 -5.69 3.86 -3.22
C LYS A 12 -6.52 4.14 -1.98
N ARG A 13 -7.62 4.91 -2.11
CA ARG A 13 -8.45 5.31 -0.97
C ARG A 13 -9.07 4.12 -0.24
N LEU A 14 -9.52 3.11 -0.99
CA LEU A 14 -10.08 1.90 -0.41
C LEU A 14 -8.98 1.09 0.29
N ASN A 15 -7.80 0.94 -0.33
CA ASN A 15 -6.66 0.25 0.27
C ASN A 15 -6.19 0.96 1.55
N MET A 16 -6.13 2.29 1.56
CA MET A 16 -5.81 3.09 2.77
C MET A 16 -6.85 2.89 3.87
N PHE A 17 -8.14 2.91 3.53
CA PHE A 17 -9.20 2.68 4.50
C PHE A 17 -9.10 1.29 5.11
N LEU A 18 -8.94 0.25 4.28
CA LEU A 18 -8.75 -1.12 4.74
C LEU A 18 -7.51 -1.25 5.63
N ARG A 19 -6.40 -0.61 5.25
CA ARG A 19 -5.18 -0.53 6.06
C ARG A 19 -5.50 -0.04 7.48
N TRP A 20 -6.14 1.12 7.62
CA TRP A 20 -6.47 1.69 8.93
C TRP A 20 -7.44 0.82 9.74
N MET A 21 -8.44 0.23 9.09
CA MET A 21 -9.45 -0.56 9.79
C MET A 21 -8.94 -1.92 10.26
N VAL A 22 -8.02 -2.54 9.50
CA VAL A 22 -7.59 -3.93 9.72
C VAL A 22 -6.28 -4.01 10.52
N ARG A 23 -5.28 -3.19 10.19
CA ARG A 23 -4.00 -3.21 10.90
C ARG A 23 -4.15 -2.59 12.27
N ASN A 24 -3.34 -3.04 13.22
CA ASN A 24 -3.23 -2.45 14.54
C ASN A 24 -1.76 -2.09 14.78
N ASP A 25 -1.45 -0.80 14.80
CA ASP A 25 -0.09 -0.32 15.09
C ASP A 25 0.01 0.24 16.52
N LYS A 26 1.24 0.52 16.97
CA LYS A 26 1.51 1.09 18.30
C LYS A 26 1.52 2.62 18.32
N ASN A 27 1.35 3.26 17.18
CA ASN A 27 1.53 4.70 16.97
C ASN A 27 0.19 5.45 16.79
N GLY A 28 -0.94 4.74 16.80
CA GLY A 28 -2.28 5.30 16.71
C GLY A 28 -2.70 5.72 15.30
N VAL A 29 -1.99 5.27 14.25
CA VAL A 29 -2.36 5.58 12.85
C VAL A 29 -3.37 4.57 12.32
N ASP A 30 -3.14 3.29 12.55
CA ASP A 30 -4.05 2.21 12.19
C ASP A 30 -4.96 1.83 13.39
N PHE A 31 -6.29 1.95 13.23
CA PHE A 31 -7.29 1.73 14.29
C PHE A 31 -7.45 0.26 14.70
N GLY A 32 -7.29 -0.67 13.75
CA GLY A 32 -7.36 -2.11 14.00
C GLY A 32 -8.71 -2.60 14.51
N LEU A 33 -9.82 -1.94 14.15
CA LEU A 33 -11.16 -2.30 14.60
C LEU A 33 -11.67 -3.61 13.99
N TRP A 34 -11.17 -4.01 12.82
CA TRP A 34 -11.61 -5.20 12.10
C TRP A 34 -10.64 -6.36 12.32
N LYS A 35 -11.10 -7.40 13.05
CA LYS A 35 -10.28 -8.55 13.44
C LYS A 35 -10.44 -9.79 12.53
N ASN A 36 -11.44 -9.79 11.66
CA ASN A 36 -11.76 -10.92 10.78
C ASN A 36 -11.01 -10.91 9.44
N ILE A 37 -10.20 -9.87 9.19
CA ILE A 37 -9.36 -9.75 8.00
C ILE A 37 -7.91 -9.71 8.49
N SER A 38 -7.04 -10.49 7.86
CA SER A 38 -5.61 -10.47 8.19
C SER A 38 -4.89 -9.35 7.43
N PRO A 39 -3.92 -8.65 8.04
CA PRO A 39 -3.06 -7.71 7.34
C PRO A 39 -2.35 -8.29 6.10
N ALA A 40 -2.07 -9.60 6.10
CA ALA A 40 -1.49 -10.32 4.96
C ALA A 40 -2.36 -10.27 3.68
N GLN A 41 -3.67 -10.10 3.85
CA GLN A 41 -4.65 -10.02 2.76
C GLN A 41 -4.76 -8.62 2.17
N LEU A 42 -4.19 -7.61 2.82
CA LEU A 42 -4.29 -6.23 2.38
C LEU A 42 -3.39 -5.95 1.18
N ILE A 43 -3.77 -4.93 0.40
CA ILE A 43 -3.01 -4.42 -0.73
C ILE A 43 -2.40 -3.08 -0.35
N CYS A 44 -1.13 -2.87 -0.68
CA CYS A 44 -0.45 -1.62 -0.45
C CYS A 44 -1.16 -0.48 -1.21
N PRO A 45 -1.56 0.60 -0.53
CA PRO A 45 -2.07 1.78 -1.21
C PRO A 45 -0.93 2.42 -2.00
N ILE A 46 -1.17 2.71 -3.28
CA ILE A 46 -0.16 3.30 -4.15
C ILE A 46 -0.58 4.72 -4.54
N ASP A 47 0.31 5.68 -4.31
CA ASP A 47 0.19 7.04 -4.81
C ASP A 47 1.45 7.49 -5.54
N LEU A 48 1.49 8.77 -5.95
CA LEU A 48 2.62 9.28 -6.72
C LEU A 48 3.94 9.27 -5.95
N HIS A 49 3.91 9.44 -4.62
CA HIS A 49 5.10 9.42 -3.76
C HIS A 49 5.58 7.98 -3.56
N VAL A 50 4.66 7.08 -3.17
CA VAL A 50 4.94 5.65 -3.00
C VAL A 50 5.45 5.04 -4.30
N ALA A 51 4.79 5.31 -5.43
CA ALA A 51 5.19 4.78 -6.74
C ALA A 51 6.59 5.27 -7.17
N ARG A 52 6.94 6.53 -6.88
CA ARG A 52 8.27 7.08 -7.20
C ARG A 52 9.36 6.35 -6.42
N VAL A 53 9.18 6.21 -5.12
CA VAL A 53 10.14 5.52 -4.24
C VAL A 53 10.26 4.04 -4.62
N ALA A 54 9.13 3.36 -4.84
CA ALA A 54 9.12 1.96 -5.25
C ALA A 54 9.84 1.71 -6.58
N LYS A 55 9.67 2.60 -7.57
CA LYS A 55 10.40 2.53 -8.84
C LYS A 55 11.91 2.75 -8.66
N ARG A 56 12.30 3.73 -7.85
CA ARG A 56 13.72 4.02 -7.56
C ARG A 56 14.44 2.85 -6.90
N PHE A 57 13.73 2.06 -6.09
CA PHE A 57 14.24 0.84 -5.48
C PHE A 57 14.02 -0.44 -6.32
N ASN A 58 13.58 -0.33 -7.58
CA ASN A 58 13.27 -1.47 -8.45
C ASN A 58 12.24 -2.45 -7.86
N MET A 59 11.36 -1.99 -6.97
CA MET A 59 10.26 -2.77 -6.40
C MET A 59 9.04 -2.79 -7.32
N LEU A 60 8.95 -1.81 -8.21
CA LEU A 60 7.84 -1.61 -9.14
C LEU A 60 8.39 -1.29 -10.52
N SER A 61 8.05 -2.11 -11.51
CA SER A 61 8.44 -1.91 -12.91
C SER A 61 7.35 -1.21 -13.73
N ARG A 62 6.08 -1.33 -13.31
CA ARG A 62 4.96 -0.78 -14.06
C ARG A 62 4.98 0.74 -14.16
N PRO A 63 4.69 1.30 -15.36
CA PRO A 63 4.70 2.75 -15.55
C PRO A 63 3.50 3.42 -14.85
N ASN A 64 2.33 2.79 -14.88
CA ASN A 64 1.08 3.35 -14.36
C ASN A 64 0.84 2.89 -12.91
N SER A 65 0.33 3.79 -12.06
CA SER A 65 -0.14 3.46 -10.70
C SER A 65 -1.56 2.87 -10.73
N ASP A 66 -1.74 1.76 -11.45
CA ASP A 66 -2.99 1.01 -11.58
C ASP A 66 -3.13 -0.08 -10.52
N TRP A 67 -4.22 -0.84 -10.56
CA TRP A 67 -4.45 -1.96 -9.63
C TRP A 67 -3.32 -2.99 -9.70
N GLN A 68 -2.83 -3.27 -10.90
CA GLN A 68 -1.77 -4.23 -11.15
C GLN A 68 -0.44 -3.76 -10.55
N ALA A 69 -0.16 -2.45 -10.57
CA ALA A 69 0.98 -1.89 -9.84
C ALA A 69 0.84 -2.02 -8.32
N ALA A 70 -0.37 -1.85 -7.78
CA ALA A 70 -0.63 -2.08 -6.35
C ALA A 70 -0.40 -3.56 -5.97
N LEU A 71 -0.86 -4.50 -6.81
CA LEU A 71 -0.60 -5.93 -6.64
C LEU A 71 0.89 -6.28 -6.75
N GLU A 72 1.60 -5.75 -7.75
CA GLU A 72 3.04 -5.97 -7.96
C GLU A 72 3.85 -5.48 -6.76
N LEU A 73 3.60 -4.24 -6.32
CA LEU A 73 4.26 -3.68 -5.15
C LEU A 73 3.97 -4.53 -3.90
N THR A 74 2.71 -4.90 -3.66
CA THR A 74 2.34 -5.74 -2.51
C THR A 74 3.04 -7.10 -2.55
N ALA A 75 3.11 -7.73 -3.73
CA ALA A 75 3.82 -8.99 -3.91
C ALA A 75 5.32 -8.86 -3.62
N TYR A 76 5.93 -7.74 -3.99
CA TYR A 76 7.31 -7.45 -3.63
C TYR A 76 7.46 -7.26 -2.10
N LEU A 77 6.59 -6.47 -1.48
CA LEU A 77 6.65 -6.19 -0.04
C LEU A 77 6.44 -7.45 0.83
N ARG A 78 5.66 -8.43 0.35
CA ARG A 78 5.51 -9.75 0.98
C ARG A 78 6.83 -10.51 1.13
N LYS A 79 7.85 -10.19 0.33
CA LYS A 79 9.19 -10.80 0.48
C LYS A 79 9.91 -10.33 1.74
N PHE A 80 9.55 -9.16 2.26
CA PHE A 80 10.12 -8.63 3.51
C PHE A 80 9.29 -9.03 4.73
N ASP A 81 7.96 -8.98 4.62
CA ASP A 81 7.04 -9.47 5.63
C ASP A 81 5.76 -9.96 4.96
N ASN A 82 5.54 -11.28 5.00
CA ASN A 82 4.37 -11.90 4.39
C ASN A 82 3.11 -11.80 5.27
N MET A 83 3.26 -11.62 6.58
CA MET A 83 2.16 -11.48 7.54
C MET A 83 1.62 -10.06 7.53
N ASP A 84 2.48 -9.10 7.19
CA ASP A 84 2.12 -7.69 7.24
C ASP A 84 2.77 -6.81 6.15
N PRO A 85 2.53 -7.08 4.87
CA PRO A 85 3.22 -6.41 3.76
C PRO A 85 2.87 -4.92 3.62
N VAL A 86 1.75 -4.46 4.18
CA VAL A 86 1.27 -3.09 4.00
C VAL A 86 1.92 -2.11 5.00
N LYS A 87 2.73 -2.60 5.94
CA LYS A 87 3.36 -1.75 6.97
C LYS A 87 4.37 -0.77 6.39
N TYR A 88 4.94 -1.15 5.25
CA TYR A 88 5.94 -0.37 4.54
C TYR A 88 5.35 0.85 3.82
N ASP A 89 4.02 0.94 3.67
CA ASP A 89 3.36 2.11 3.08
C ASP A 89 3.78 3.42 3.76
N PHE A 90 3.80 3.42 5.11
CA PHE A 90 4.20 4.61 5.86
C PHE A 90 5.65 5.04 5.54
N ALA A 91 6.58 4.09 5.44
CA ALA A 91 7.97 4.37 5.13
C ALA A 91 8.13 4.86 3.67
N LEU A 92 7.52 4.18 2.71
CA LEU A 92 7.56 4.56 1.29
C LEU A 92 6.95 5.94 1.06
N PHE A 93 5.82 6.23 1.71
CA PHE A 93 5.17 7.54 1.64
C PHE A 93 6.05 8.63 2.25
N THR A 94 6.58 8.42 3.47
CA THR A 94 7.39 9.42 4.17
C THR A 94 8.65 9.76 3.38
N LEU A 95 9.34 8.76 2.83
CA LEU A 95 10.51 8.99 1.95
C LEU A 95 10.13 9.83 0.72
N GLY A 96 9.01 9.53 0.07
CA GLY A 96 8.62 10.24 -1.16
C GLY A 96 8.02 11.63 -0.93
N ALA A 97 7.39 11.87 0.22
CA ALA A 97 6.69 13.12 0.53
C ALA A 97 7.56 14.10 1.33
N VAL A 98 8.34 13.61 2.30
CA VAL A 98 9.12 14.44 3.23
C VAL A 98 10.55 14.60 2.74
N GLU A 99 11.23 13.48 2.48
CA GLU A 99 12.66 13.48 2.10
C GLU A 99 12.91 13.90 0.64
N ARG A 100 11.84 14.14 -0.14
CA ARG A 100 11.89 14.43 -1.59
C ARG A 100 12.77 13.43 -2.36
N PHE A 101 12.69 12.17 -1.95
CA PHE A 101 13.42 11.06 -2.55
C PHE A 101 12.94 10.75 -3.98
#